data_AF-A0A523QPA4-F1
#
_entry.id   AF-A0A523QPA4-F1
#
_cell.length_a   1.000
_cell.length_b   1.000
_cell.length_c   1.000
_cell.angle_alpha   90.00
_cell.angle_beta   90.00
_cell.angle_gamma   90.00
#
_symmetry.space_group_name_H-M   'P 1'
#
loop_
_entity.id
_entity.type
_entity.pdbx_description
1 polymer ?
#
loop_
_entity_poly.entity_id
_entity_poly.type
_entity_poly.pdbx_seq_one_letter_code
_entity_poly.pdbx_strand_id
1 'polypeptide(L)'
;MQMNRATASGARISERFLIQVWQRLPGGADLITEGGEVMHLIYPGRENDDQGADLRDAVIISNQELMKGDIEFHRWSSDWRRHYHHQNPAYN
;
A
#
# COMPACT_ATOMS: atom_id res chain seq x y z
N MET A 1 -32.42 10.62 -31.54
CA MET A 1 -31.14 9.96 -31.86
C MET A 1 -30.14 10.38 -30.81
N GLN A 2 -30.01 9.61 -29.73
CA GLN A 2 -29.16 9.98 -28.59
C GLN A 2 -28.08 8.91 -28.48
N MET A 3 -26.83 9.35 -28.67
CA MET A 3 -25.66 8.48 -28.73
C MET A 3 -25.32 7.99 -27.33
N ASN A 4 -25.42 6.67 -27.12
CA ASN A 4 -24.85 6.00 -25.95
C ASN A 4 -23.32 6.11 -26.03
N ARG A 5 -22.72 6.89 -25.13
CA ARG A 5 -21.31 6.69 -24.77
C ARG A 5 -21.24 5.55 -23.76
N ALA A 6 -20.89 4.36 -24.23
CA ALA A 6 -20.44 3.30 -23.36
C ALA A 6 -19.07 3.72 -22.77
N THR A 7 -19.06 4.19 -21.52
CA THR A 7 -17.83 4.25 -20.74
C THR A 7 -17.45 2.83 -20.38
N ALA A 8 -16.30 2.36 -20.86
CA ALA A 8 -15.71 1.11 -20.40
C ALA A 8 -15.62 1.14 -18.87
N SER A 9 -16.33 0.24 -18.20
CA SER A 9 -16.25 0.03 -16.76
C SER A 9 -14.87 -0.57 -16.45
N GLY A 10 -13.87 0.28 -16.22
CA GLY A 10 -12.59 -0.14 -15.66
C GLY A 10 -12.83 -0.84 -14.33
N ALA A 11 -12.31 -2.06 -14.17
CA ALA A 11 -12.46 -2.82 -12.95
C ALA A 11 -11.95 -2.00 -11.76
N ARG A 12 -12.77 -1.83 -10.71
CA ARG A 12 -12.37 -1.14 -9.48
C ARG A 12 -11.36 -2.00 -8.71
N ILE A 13 -10.12 -1.55 -8.61
CA ILE A 13 -9.05 -2.24 -7.85
C ILE A 13 -9.29 -2.08 -6.34
N SER A 14 -9.63 -3.13 -5.59
CA SER A 14 -9.81 -3.05 -4.13
C SER A 14 -8.46 -2.96 -3.38
N GLU A 15 -8.45 -2.39 -2.18
CA GLU A 15 -7.28 -2.41 -1.28
C GLU A 15 -6.86 -3.83 -0.95
N ARG A 16 -7.83 -4.74 -0.74
CA ARG A 16 -7.56 -6.18 -0.59
C ARG A 16 -6.78 -6.76 -1.77
N PHE A 17 -7.04 -6.31 -3.00
CA PHE A 17 -6.28 -6.73 -4.16
C PHE A 17 -4.86 -6.15 -4.15
N LEU A 18 -4.68 -4.89 -3.73
CA LEU A 18 -3.34 -4.30 -3.57
C LEU A 18 -2.50 -5.07 -2.56
N ILE A 19 -3.05 -5.40 -1.39
CA ILE A 19 -2.40 -6.20 -0.35
C ILE A 19 -1.98 -7.57 -0.91
N GLN A 20 -2.88 -8.22 -1.65
CA GLN A 20 -2.63 -9.50 -2.29
C GLN A 20 -1.53 -9.46 -3.37
N VAL A 21 -1.39 -8.35 -4.09
CA VAL A 21 -0.30 -8.15 -5.04
C VAL A 21 1.01 -7.93 -4.29
N TRP A 22 0.99 -7.07 -3.27
CA TRP A 22 2.14 -6.76 -2.43
C TRP A 22 2.73 -7.99 -1.74
N GLN A 23 1.90 -8.82 -1.10
CA GLN A 23 2.36 -10.03 -0.41
C GLN A 23 2.97 -11.09 -1.34
N ARG A 24 2.74 -10.98 -2.65
CA ARG A 24 3.33 -11.88 -3.66
C ARG A 24 4.62 -11.34 -4.27
N LEU A 25 5.06 -10.13 -3.90
CA LEU A 25 6.33 -9.61 -4.36
C LEU A 25 7.47 -10.50 -3.84
N PRO A 26 8.43 -10.86 -4.71
CA PRO A 26 9.59 -11.64 -4.27
C PRO A 26 10.48 -10.79 -3.36
N GLY A 27 11.22 -11.45 -2.47
CA GLY A 27 12.33 -10.81 -1.76
C GLY A 27 13.35 -10.27 -2.75
N GLY A 28 13.84 -9.06 -2.52
CA GLY A 28 14.71 -8.29 -3.40
C GLY A 28 13.98 -7.47 -4.47
N ALA A 29 12.65 -7.43 -4.48
CA ALA A 29 11.91 -6.56 -5.39
C ALA A 29 12.22 -5.07 -5.15
N ASP A 30 12.47 -4.34 -6.23
CA ASP A 30 12.66 -2.89 -6.20
C ASP A 30 11.32 -2.17 -6.14
N LEU A 31 11.21 -1.24 -5.20
CA LEU A 31 10.09 -0.33 -5.00
C LEU A 31 10.60 1.09 -5.24
N ILE A 32 9.81 1.92 -5.91
CA ILE A 32 10.18 3.29 -6.23
C ILE A 32 9.18 4.22 -5.57
N THR A 33 9.67 5.14 -4.73
CA THR A 33 8.82 6.17 -4.11
C THR A 33 8.38 7.21 -5.13
N GLU A 34 7.37 8.03 -4.80
CA GLU A 34 6.97 9.17 -5.64
C GLU A 34 8.13 10.16 -5.85
N GLY A 35 9.06 10.25 -4.89
CA GLY A 35 10.29 11.05 -4.98
C GLY A 35 11.39 10.43 -5.85
N GLY A 36 11.20 9.22 -6.36
CA GLY A 36 12.19 8.50 -7.18
C GLY A 36 13.24 7.73 -6.39
N GLU A 37 13.08 7.60 -5.07
CA GLU A 37 13.98 6.82 -4.23
C GLU A 37 13.70 5.33 -4.39
N VAL A 38 14.77 4.53 -4.43
CA VAL A 38 14.66 3.07 -4.54
C VAL A 38 14.69 2.45 -3.14
N MET A 39 13.77 1.53 -2.90
CA MET A 39 13.73 0.67 -1.73
C MET A 39 13.75 -0.78 -2.18
N HIS A 40 14.37 -1.65 -1.39
CA HIS A 40 14.40 -3.09 -1.67
C HIS A 40 13.54 -3.83 -0.66
N LEU A 41 12.60 -4.63 -1.14
CA LEU A 41 11.74 -5.43 -0.28
C LEU A 41 12.52 -6.62 0.30
N ILE A 42 12.54 -6.79 1.61
CA ILE A 42 13.12 -7.97 2.28
C ILE A 42 12.01 -8.93 2.72
N TYR A 43 10.96 -8.39 3.33
CA TYR A 43 9.79 -9.14 3.77
C TYR A 43 8.52 -8.29 3.61
N PRO A 44 7.46 -8.78 2.94
CA PRO A 44 6.24 -8.00 2.70
C PRO A 44 5.42 -7.70 3.95
N GLY A 45 5.71 -8.32 5.09
CA GLY A 45 4.86 -8.25 6.28
C GLY A 45 3.80 -9.36 6.29
N ARG A 46 3.07 -9.45 7.40
CA ARG A 46 1.94 -10.37 7.59
C ARG A 46 0.63 -9.59 7.71
N GLU A 47 -0.50 -10.22 7.41
CA GLU A 47 -1.82 -9.61 7.66
C GLU A 47 -1.96 -9.23 9.15
N ASN A 48 -2.55 -8.06 9.39
CA ASN A 48 -2.91 -7.60 10.72
C ASN A 48 -4.39 -7.90 10.99
N ASP A 49 -4.66 -8.83 11.90
CA ASP A 49 -6.03 -9.18 12.31
C ASP A 49 -6.56 -8.29 13.46
N ASP A 50 -5.81 -7.25 13.83
CA ASP A 50 -6.10 -6.30 14.90
C ASP A 50 -6.20 -4.87 14.35
N GLN A 51 -6.44 -3.90 15.23
CA GLN A 51 -6.42 -2.48 14.90
C GLN A 51 -5.04 -2.02 14.39
N GLY A 52 -5.05 -0.97 13.56
CA GLY A 52 -3.85 -0.39 12.97
C GLY A 52 -3.70 -0.74 11.50
N ALA A 53 -2.47 -0.71 11.02
CA ALA A 53 -2.19 -0.84 9.60
C ALA A 53 -2.57 -2.22 9.03
N ASP A 54 -2.85 -2.32 7.73
CA ASP A 54 -3.23 -3.58 7.06
C ASP A 54 -2.22 -4.72 7.22
N LEU A 55 -0.92 -4.41 7.18
CA LEU A 55 0.18 -5.37 7.33
C LEU A 55 1.13 -4.98 8.46
N ARG A 56 1.67 -5.99 9.14
CA ARG A 56 2.63 -5.84 10.24
C ARG A 56 4.02 -6.35 9.90
N ASP A 57 5.01 -5.70 10.51
CA ASP A 57 6.40 -6.15 10.56
C ASP A 57 7.06 -6.35 9.19
N ALA A 58 6.65 -5.59 8.17
CA ALA A 58 7.34 -5.54 6.89
C ALA A 58 8.78 -5.06 7.07
N VAL A 59 9.66 -5.54 6.21
CA VAL A 59 11.10 -5.21 6.24
C VAL A 59 11.54 -4.79 4.85
N ILE A 60 12.16 -3.62 4.77
CA ILE A 60 12.72 -3.05 3.54
C ILE A 60 14.13 -2.54 3.80
N ILE A 61 14.90 -2.36 2.73
CA ILE A 61 16.11 -1.54 2.74
C ILE A 61 15.78 -0.23 2.02
N SER A 62 16.01 0.90 2.68
CA SER A 62 15.91 2.23 2.08
C SER A 62 17.14 3.04 2.46
N ASN A 63 17.73 3.78 1.52
CA ASN A 63 18.94 4.58 1.78
C ASN A 63 20.07 3.80 2.49
N GLN A 64 20.27 2.54 2.11
CA GLN A 64 21.24 1.60 2.71
C GLN A 64 20.97 1.20 4.17
N GLU A 65 19.83 1.58 4.73
CA GLU A 65 19.41 1.22 6.08
C GLU A 65 18.29 0.18 6.06
N LEU A 66 18.34 -0.78 6.99
CA LEU A 66 17.29 -1.75 7.19
C LEU A 66 16.16 -1.12 8.01
N MET A 67 14.98 -1.02 7.44
CA MET A 67 13.80 -0.48 8.10
C MET A 67 12.79 -1.59 8.36
N LYS A 68 12.17 -1.56 9.53
CA LYS A 68 11.07 -2.45 9.91
C LYS A 68 9.87 -1.61 10.34
N GLY A 69 8.69 -1.94 9.82
CA GLY A 69 7.46 -1.22 10.15
C GLY A 69 6.21 -1.89 9.61
N ASP A 70 5.08 -1.27 9.89
CA ASP A 70 3.76 -1.70 9.44
C ASP A 70 3.38 -0.95 8.13
N ILE A 71 2.49 -1.50 7.32
CA ILE A 71 2.10 -0.94 6.02
C ILE A 71 0.59 -0.82 5.92
N GLU A 72 0.11 0.38 5.59
CA GLU A 72 -1.29 0.68 5.31
C GLU A 72 -1.50 0.85 3.81
N PHE A 73 -2.57 0.26 3.27
CA PHE A 73 -2.93 0.35 1.86
C PHE A 73 -4.17 1.21 1.69
N HIS A 74 -4.06 2.17 0.77
CA HIS A 74 -5.21 2.90 0.27
C HIS A 74 -5.23 2.89 -1.25
N ARG A 75 -6.44 2.85 -1.83
CA ARG A 75 -6.57 3.05 -3.29
C ARG A 75 -6.11 4.45 -3.69
N TRP A 76 -6.44 5.45 -2.87
CA TRP A 76 -6.09 6.85 -3.11
C TRP A 76 -5.36 7.41 -1.89
N SER A 77 -4.30 8.18 -2.11
CA SER A 77 -3.59 8.84 -1.00
C SER A 77 -4.49 9.77 -0.18
N SER A 78 -5.56 10.29 -0.78
CA SER A 78 -6.58 11.10 -0.08
C SER A 78 -7.37 10.32 0.97
N ASP A 79 -7.47 8.99 0.84
CA ASP A 79 -8.19 8.15 1.78
C ASP A 79 -7.49 8.12 3.16
N TRP A 80 -6.19 8.41 3.22
CA TRP A 80 -5.48 8.63 4.50
C TRP A 80 -6.18 9.65 5.41
N ARG A 81 -6.61 10.77 4.82
CA ARG A 81 -7.37 11.80 5.55
C ARG A 81 -8.82 11.41 5.75
N ARG A 82 -9.43 10.78 4.74
CA ARG A 82 -10.84 10.35 4.78
C ARG A 82 -11.11 9.32 5.88
N HIS A 83 -10.16 8.46 6.17
CA HIS A 83 -10.21 7.47 7.24
C HIS A 83 -9.69 8.02 8.58
N TYR A 84 -9.34 9.32 8.66
CA TYR A 84 -8.86 9.98 9.87
C TYR A 84 -7.54 9.42 10.44
N HIS A 85 -6.72 8.72 9.63
CA HIS A 85 -5.42 8.20 10.08
C HIS A 85 -4.48 9.31 10.55
N HIS A 86 -4.49 10.46 9.88
CA HIS A 86 -3.77 11.67 10.30
C HIS A 86 -4.12 12.20 11.72
N GLN A 87 -5.18 11.70 12.36
CA GLN A 87 -5.59 12.05 13.72
C GLN A 87 -5.46 10.87 14.69
N ASN A 88 -5.08 9.70 14.20
CA ASN A 88 -5.01 8.47 14.99
C ASN A 88 -3.56 8.21 15.39
N PRO A 89 -3.24 8.21 16.71
CA PRO A 89 -1.88 7.95 17.20
C PRO A 89 -1.31 6.59 16.81
N ALA A 90 -2.14 5.62 16.44
CA ALA A 90 -1.68 4.33 15.93
C ALA A 90 -0.97 4.41 14.56
N TYR A 91 -0.99 5.57 13.91
CA TYR A 91 -0.46 5.81 12.55
C TYR A 91 0.61 6.93 12.51
N ASN A 92 1.18 7.30 13.66
CA ASN A 92 2.21 8.35 13.79
C ASN A 92 3.64 7.80 13.79
#